data_AF-A0ABD4JJD6-F1
#
_entry.id   AF-A0ABD4JJD6-F1
#
_cell.length_a   1.000
_cell.length_b   1.000
_cell.length_c   1.000
_cell.angle_alpha   90.00
_cell.angle_beta   90.00
_cell.angle_gamma   90.00
#
_symmetry.space_group_name_H-M   'P 1'
#
loop_
_entity.id
_entity.type
_entity.pdbx_description
1 polymer ?
#
loop_
_entity_poly.entity_id
_entity_poly.type
_entity_poly.pdbx_seq_one_letter_code
_entity_poly.pdbx_strand_id
1 'polypeptide(L)'
;MKNFYHKYKKSCIVITSFSLIVLFYTLFGFFGIPWLITDIAPKFIADKNATLEIKEAKFHPYKFELNATKVSLKTYNDLFRADSIDASLNFKNIFSRNVNVDVFRLTNPFINITRDRELGFNFEPLVASKTSEDNASNQADNESFFNFTLNLFEIINGGAQYADMSLKEPFVVSFNDLSYTINDINLKEYSAGKHDLDTSSSLFETFDWSGGVSLNL
;
A
#
# COMPACT_ATOMS: atom_id res chain seq x y z
N MET A 1 9.46 -14.83 -56.69
CA MET A 1 10.43 -14.85 -55.56
C MET A 1 10.48 -13.55 -54.74
N LYS A 2 10.44 -12.34 -55.33
CA LYS A 2 10.51 -11.05 -54.59
C LYS A 2 9.41 -10.84 -53.53
N ASN A 3 8.16 -11.21 -53.80
CA ASN A 3 7.04 -11.08 -52.83
C ASN A 3 7.17 -12.03 -51.62
N PHE A 4 7.82 -13.18 -51.79
CA PHE A 4 8.06 -14.12 -50.70
C PHE A 4 9.08 -13.52 -49.73
N TYR A 5 10.25 -13.11 -50.23
CA TYR A 5 11.32 -12.47 -49.43
C TYR A 5 10.85 -11.24 -48.65
N HIS A 6 9.99 -10.40 -49.23
CA HIS A 6 9.48 -9.20 -48.57
C HIS A 6 8.47 -9.52 -47.44
N LYS A 7 7.68 -10.59 -47.55
CA LYS A 7 6.75 -11.07 -46.51
C LYS A 7 7.50 -11.62 -45.29
N TYR A 8 8.57 -12.39 -45.49
CA TYR A 8 9.43 -12.87 -44.38
C TYR A 8 10.22 -11.74 -43.73
N LYS A 9 10.72 -10.76 -44.50
CA LYS A 9 11.39 -9.57 -43.95
C LYS A 9 10.47 -8.73 -43.05
N LYS A 10 9.24 -8.46 -43.49
CA LYS A 10 8.24 -7.74 -42.66
C LYS A 10 7.87 -8.52 -41.39
N SER A 11 7.70 -9.84 -41.51
CA SER A 11 7.38 -10.70 -40.37
C SER A 11 8.52 -10.76 -39.35
N CYS A 12 9.78 -10.82 -39.80
CA CYS A 12 10.94 -10.76 -38.91
C CYS A 12 11.00 -9.43 -38.15
N ILE A 13 10.77 -8.28 -38.81
CA ILE A 13 10.78 -6.97 -38.15
C ILE A 13 9.70 -6.89 -37.05
N VAL A 14 8.49 -7.41 -37.31
CA VAL A 14 7.41 -7.43 -36.33
C VAL A 14 7.77 -8.32 -35.13
N ILE A 15 8.30 -9.52 -35.37
CA ILE A 15 8.71 -10.44 -34.30
C ILE A 15 9.85 -9.83 -33.46
N THR A 16 10.85 -9.24 -34.10
CA THR A 16 11.96 -8.57 -33.40
C THR A 16 11.47 -7.38 -32.57
N SER A 17 10.57 -6.56 -33.12
CA SER A 17 9.96 -5.44 -32.40
C SER A 17 9.16 -5.91 -31.18
N PHE A 18 8.30 -6.90 -31.35
CA PHE A 18 7.53 -7.50 -30.25
C PHE A 18 8.45 -8.08 -29.17
N SER A 19 9.50 -8.79 -29.56
CA SER A 19 10.49 -9.34 -28.64
C SER A 19 11.22 -8.25 -27.86
N LEU A 20 11.54 -7.12 -28.49
CA LEU A 20 12.18 -5.98 -27.82
C LEU A 20 11.25 -5.34 -26.80
N ILE A 21 9.95 -5.21 -27.11
CA ILE A 21 8.95 -4.68 -26.18
C ILE A 21 8.80 -5.60 -24.96
N VAL A 22 8.66 -6.90 -25.18
CA VAL A 22 8.56 -7.89 -24.09
C VAL A 22 9.84 -7.89 -23.25
N LEU A 23 11.01 -7.80 -23.87
CA LEU A 23 12.29 -7.71 -23.16
C LEU A 23 12.36 -6.45 -22.31
N PHE A 24 12.01 -5.29 -22.88
CA PHE A 24 11.99 -4.02 -22.15
C PHE A 24 11.00 -4.07 -20.98
N TYR A 25 9.79 -4.57 -21.21
CA TYR A 25 8.78 -4.76 -20.15
C TYR A 25 9.30 -5.66 -19.02
N THR A 26 9.98 -6.76 -19.37
CA THR A 26 10.56 -7.69 -18.38
C THR A 26 11.63 -7.00 -17.54
N LEU A 27 12.58 -6.34 -18.21
CA LEU A 27 13.67 -5.63 -17.53
C LEU A 27 13.13 -4.50 -16.66
N PHE A 28 12.19 -3.72 -17.18
CA PHE A 28 11.57 -2.64 -16.43
C PHE A 28 10.76 -3.16 -15.24
N GLY A 29 10.02 -4.25 -15.40
CA GLY A 29 9.31 -4.89 -14.30
C GLY A 29 10.25 -5.36 -13.19
N PHE A 30 11.21 -6.23 -13.53
CA PHE A 30 12.08 -6.83 -12.52
C PHE A 30 13.10 -5.86 -11.89
N PHE A 31 13.50 -4.79 -12.59
CA PHE A 31 14.54 -3.88 -12.11
C PHE A 31 14.07 -2.43 -11.98
N GLY A 32 13.28 -1.94 -12.94
CA GLY A 32 12.78 -0.57 -12.94
C GLY A 32 11.77 -0.29 -11.83
N ILE A 33 10.81 -1.19 -11.60
CA ILE A 33 9.81 -1.03 -10.52
C ILE A 33 10.46 -1.10 -9.13
N PRO A 34 11.31 -2.11 -8.81
CA PRO A 34 12.06 -2.10 -7.55
C PRO A 34 12.86 -0.82 -7.33
N TRP A 35 13.58 -0.36 -8.35
CA TRP A 35 14.36 0.88 -8.28
C TRP A 35 13.49 2.11 -8.03
N LEU A 36 12.32 2.21 -8.68
CA LEU A 36 11.36 3.29 -8.44
C LEU A 36 10.91 3.33 -6.97
N ILE A 37 10.68 2.15 -6.38
CA ILE A 37 10.23 2.02 -4.99
C ILE A 37 11.35 2.36 -4.01
N THR A 38 12.56 1.84 -4.21
CA THR A 38 13.66 2.06 -3.24
C THR A 38 14.28 3.45 -3.34
N ASP A 39 14.40 4.02 -4.56
CA ASP A 39 15.24 5.21 -4.77
C ASP A 39 14.45 6.47 -5.11
N ILE A 40 13.23 6.33 -5.63
CA ILE A 40 12.40 7.47 -6.04
C ILE A 40 11.28 7.71 -5.03
N ALA A 41 10.59 6.67 -4.55
CA ALA A 41 9.49 6.84 -3.59
C ALA A 41 9.88 7.68 -2.34
N PRO A 42 11.07 7.48 -1.73
CA PRO A 42 11.53 8.32 -0.62
C PRO A 42 11.60 9.81 -0.92
N LYS A 43 11.93 10.17 -2.17
CA LYS A 43 12.13 11.58 -2.56
C LYS A 43 10.83 12.37 -2.59
N PHE A 44 9.67 11.70 -2.74
CA PHE A 44 8.36 12.36 -2.75
C PHE A 44 7.86 12.80 -1.38
N ILE A 45 8.45 12.30 -0.29
CA ILE A 45 8.08 12.70 1.06
C ILE A 45 9.20 13.43 1.79
N ALA A 46 10.39 13.50 1.19
CA ALA A 46 11.53 14.19 1.77
C ALA A 46 11.28 15.70 1.96
N ASP A 47 10.39 16.29 1.17
CA ASP A 47 9.96 17.69 1.29
C ASP A 47 8.99 17.94 2.47
N LYS A 48 8.45 16.87 3.05
CA LYS A 48 7.49 16.88 4.16
C LYS A 48 8.14 16.64 5.53
N ASN A 49 9.44 16.91 5.68
CA ASN A 49 10.21 16.60 6.90
C ASN A 49 10.02 15.13 7.36
N ALA A 50 9.94 14.22 6.40
CA ALA A 50 9.75 12.80 6.63
C ALA A 50 10.78 12.01 5.83
N THR A 51 11.20 10.88 6.39
CA THR A 51 12.19 9.98 5.79
C THR A 51 11.54 8.61 5.62
N LEU A 52 11.35 8.20 4.37
CA LEU A 52 10.95 6.84 4.01
C LEU A 52 12.17 6.07 3.55
N GLU A 53 12.40 4.92 4.15
CA GLU A 53 13.46 4.00 3.79
C GLU A 53 12.82 2.66 3.42
N ILE A 54 13.23 2.12 2.28
CA ILE A 54 12.83 0.79 1.81
C ILE A 54 14.11 0.10 1.39
N LYS A 55 14.53 -0.93 2.14
CA LYS A 55 15.85 -1.53 1.91
C LYS A 55 15.91 -2.31 0.60
N GLU A 56 14.91 -3.14 0.35
CA GLU A 56 14.85 -3.98 -0.84
C GLU A 56 13.40 -4.07 -1.31
N ALA A 57 13.20 -4.00 -2.63
CA ALA A 57 11.94 -4.27 -3.27
C ALA A 57 12.12 -5.32 -4.38
N LYS A 58 11.09 -6.12 -4.63
CA LYS A 58 11.04 -7.13 -5.68
C LYS A 58 9.68 -7.04 -6.34
N PHE A 59 9.66 -7.04 -7.66
CA PHE A 59 8.43 -7.03 -8.43
C PHE A 59 8.47 -8.13 -9.49
N HIS A 60 7.41 -8.95 -9.54
CA HIS A 60 7.25 -9.99 -10.54
C HIS A 60 6.27 -9.53 -11.63
N PRO A 61 6.72 -8.99 -12.77
CA PRO A 61 5.85 -8.35 -13.75
C PRO A 61 4.74 -9.23 -14.31
N TYR A 62 4.95 -10.54 -14.45
CA TYR A 62 3.95 -11.44 -15.01
C TYR A 62 2.86 -11.88 -14.02
N LYS A 63 3.13 -11.75 -12.73
CA LYS A 63 2.20 -12.10 -11.64
C LYS A 63 1.68 -10.86 -10.92
N PHE A 64 2.34 -9.72 -11.14
CA PHE A 64 2.10 -8.46 -10.47
C PHE A 64 2.12 -8.58 -8.95
N GLU A 65 3.12 -9.32 -8.49
CA GLU A 65 3.46 -9.46 -7.08
C GLU A 65 4.56 -8.46 -6.76
N LEU A 66 4.32 -7.62 -5.78
CA LEU A 66 5.26 -6.69 -5.19
C LEU A 66 5.60 -7.14 -3.77
N ASN A 67 6.88 -7.18 -3.44
CA ASN A 67 7.37 -7.38 -2.09
C ASN A 67 8.36 -6.26 -1.77
N ALA A 68 8.12 -5.50 -0.72
CA ALA A 68 9.05 -4.51 -0.18
C ALA A 68 9.45 -4.95 1.24
N THR A 69 10.74 -4.85 1.57
CA THR A 69 11.25 -5.32 2.87
C THR A 69 11.98 -4.23 3.63
N LYS A 70 11.92 -4.33 4.96
CA LYS A 70 12.47 -3.36 5.91
C LYS A 70 12.04 -1.93 5.55
N VAL A 71 10.74 -1.75 5.50
CA VAL A 71 10.11 -0.45 5.25
C VAL A 71 10.13 0.31 6.57
N SER A 72 10.58 1.57 6.54
CA SER A 72 10.62 2.46 7.71
C SER A 72 10.21 3.86 7.28
N LEU A 73 9.28 4.46 8.01
CA LEU A 73 8.84 5.83 7.84
C LEU A 73 9.05 6.57 9.17
N LYS A 74 9.82 7.65 9.09
CA LYS A 74 10.16 8.51 10.21
C LYS A 74 9.75 9.94 9.88
N THR A 75 9.41 10.69 10.91
CA THR A 75 9.23 12.14 10.86
C THR A 75 10.18 12.77 11.89
N TYR A 76 9.65 13.41 12.93
CA TYR A 76 10.40 13.77 14.13
C TYR A 76 10.81 12.53 14.93
N ASN A 77 9.95 11.51 14.96
CA ASN A 77 10.16 10.22 15.61
C ASN A 77 9.82 9.09 14.62
N ASP A 78 10.12 7.85 14.98
CA ASP A 78 9.63 6.67 14.24
C ASP A 78 8.09 6.70 14.20
N LEU A 79 7.51 6.52 13.01
CA LEU A 79 6.05 6.55 12.80
C LEU A 79 5.52 5.19 12.33
N PHE A 80 6.21 4.57 11.38
CA PHE A 80 5.83 3.27 10.86
C PHE A 80 7.05 2.45 10.49
N ARG A 81 7.01 1.14 10.73
CA ARG A 81 7.98 0.18 10.20
C ARG A 81 7.28 -1.13 9.86
N ALA A 82 7.83 -1.90 8.94
CA ALA A 82 7.40 -3.27 8.64
C ALA A 82 8.56 -4.10 8.10
N ASP A 83 8.59 -5.38 8.44
CA ASP A 83 9.61 -6.30 7.91
C ASP A 83 9.33 -6.62 6.44
N SER A 84 8.06 -6.84 6.08
CA SER A 84 7.63 -6.94 4.69
C SER A 84 6.26 -6.29 4.45
N ILE A 85 6.11 -5.77 3.24
CA ILE A 85 4.84 -5.38 2.63
C ILE A 85 4.72 -6.15 1.33
N ASP A 86 3.69 -6.98 1.23
CA ASP A 86 3.42 -7.83 0.09
C ASP A 86 2.10 -7.41 -0.54
N ALA A 87 2.08 -7.23 -1.86
CA ALA A 87 0.87 -6.89 -2.60
C ALA A 87 0.82 -7.69 -3.90
N SER A 88 -0.34 -8.28 -4.22
CA SER A 88 -0.56 -8.99 -5.48
C SER A 88 -1.83 -8.52 -6.16
N LEU A 89 -1.78 -8.39 -7.49
CA LEU A 89 -2.88 -7.90 -8.31
C LEU A 89 -3.34 -8.98 -9.30
N ASN A 90 -4.66 -9.10 -9.48
CA ASN A 90 -5.24 -10.04 -10.43
C ASN A 90 -5.51 -9.38 -11.78
N PHE A 91 -4.90 -9.91 -12.85
CA PHE A 91 -5.01 -9.35 -14.19
C PHE A 91 -6.23 -9.82 -14.98
N LYS A 92 -6.97 -10.82 -14.48
CA LYS A 92 -8.02 -11.49 -15.25
C LYS A 92 -9.11 -10.52 -15.75
N ASN A 93 -9.31 -9.37 -15.09
CA ASN A 93 -10.40 -8.43 -15.39
C ASN A 93 -9.98 -6.95 -15.48
N ILE A 94 -8.70 -6.62 -15.68
CA ILE A 94 -8.25 -5.20 -15.71
C ILE A 94 -8.85 -4.44 -16.90
N PHE A 95 -9.05 -5.11 -18.04
CA PHE A 95 -9.75 -4.51 -19.19
C PHE A 95 -11.24 -4.22 -18.92
N SER A 96 -11.81 -4.82 -17.87
CA SER A 96 -13.21 -4.65 -17.48
C SER A 96 -13.41 -3.53 -16.45
N ARG A 97 -12.43 -2.63 -16.27
CA ARG A 97 -12.43 -1.56 -15.24
C ARG A 97 -12.57 -2.06 -13.80
N ASN A 98 -12.16 -3.31 -13.55
CA ASN A 98 -12.07 -3.85 -12.20
C ASN A 98 -10.59 -3.88 -11.78
N VAL A 99 -10.27 -3.19 -10.69
CA VAL A 99 -8.98 -3.32 -10.01
C VAL A 99 -9.18 -4.33 -8.88
N ASN A 100 -8.62 -5.53 -9.06
CA ASN A 100 -8.68 -6.58 -8.06
C ASN A 100 -7.31 -6.76 -7.43
N VAL A 101 -7.23 -6.43 -6.14
CA VAL A 101 -6.10 -6.74 -5.28
C VAL A 101 -6.38 -8.11 -4.66
N ASP A 102 -5.56 -9.10 -5.01
CA ASP A 102 -5.72 -10.45 -4.47
C ASP A 102 -5.27 -10.48 -3.00
N VAL A 103 -4.08 -9.96 -2.71
CA VAL A 103 -3.49 -9.97 -1.37
C VAL A 103 -2.82 -8.63 -1.10
N PHE A 104 -3.02 -8.10 0.10
CA PHE A 104 -2.21 -7.05 0.70
C PHE A 104 -1.83 -7.46 2.11
N ARG A 105 -0.55 -7.73 2.37
CA ARG A 105 -0.05 -8.28 3.62
C ARG A 105 1.03 -7.40 4.22
N LEU A 106 0.94 -7.20 5.53
CA LEU A 106 1.96 -6.54 6.35
C LEU A 106 2.52 -7.55 7.35
N THR A 107 3.83 -7.80 7.30
CA THR A 107 4.51 -8.69 8.25
C THR A 107 5.31 -7.87 9.26
N ASN A 108 5.09 -8.14 10.54
CA ASN A 108 5.66 -7.41 11.67
C ASN A 108 5.53 -5.87 11.53
N PRO A 109 4.37 -5.32 11.13
CA PRO A 109 4.24 -3.87 11.09
C PRO A 109 4.23 -3.30 12.51
N PHE A 110 4.77 -2.10 12.68
CA PHE A 110 4.66 -1.35 13.91
C PHE A 110 4.34 0.10 13.62
N ILE A 111 3.26 0.60 14.22
CA ILE A 111 2.85 2.00 14.16
C ILE A 111 3.16 2.67 15.50
N ASN A 112 3.73 3.86 15.46
CA ASN A 112 3.96 4.67 16.65
C ASN A 112 3.35 6.06 16.48
N ILE A 113 2.35 6.36 17.31
CA ILE A 113 1.72 7.67 17.36
C ILE A 113 2.14 8.33 18.67
N THR A 114 2.76 9.50 18.57
CA THR A 114 3.19 10.26 19.74
C THR A 114 2.64 11.67 19.65
N ARG A 115 2.02 12.12 20.74
CA ARG A 115 1.66 13.52 20.98
C ARG A 115 2.69 14.14 21.92
N ASP A 116 3.32 15.23 21.50
CA ASP A 116 4.35 15.91 22.28
C ASP A 116 3.76 16.89 23.31
N ARG A 117 4.63 17.58 24.04
CA ARG A 117 4.26 18.58 25.06
C ARG A 117 3.67 19.86 24.47
N GLU A 118 3.92 20.13 23.20
CA GLU A 118 3.38 21.26 22.45
C GLU A 118 2.03 20.90 21.79
N LEU A 119 1.48 19.72 22.14
CA LEU A 119 0.23 19.15 21.64
C LEU A 119 0.29 18.69 20.17
N GLY A 120 1.47 18.69 19.56
CA GLY A 120 1.70 18.26 18.19
C GLY A 120 1.83 16.74 18.07
N PHE A 121 1.35 16.19 16.96
CA PHE A 121 1.53 14.77 16.64
C PHE A 121 2.74 14.52 15.74
N ASN A 122 3.42 13.40 15.96
CA ASN A 122 4.57 13.00 15.14
C ASN A 122 4.21 12.80 13.65
N PHE A 123 2.96 12.54 13.27
CA PHE A 123 2.57 12.42 11.86
C PHE A 123 2.22 13.74 11.16
N GLU A 124 2.14 14.86 11.89
CA GLU A 124 1.74 16.17 11.33
C GLU A 124 2.48 16.58 10.06
N PRO A 125 3.80 16.38 9.93
CA PRO A 125 4.52 16.77 8.71
C PRO A 125 3.99 16.12 7.43
N LEU A 126 3.39 14.93 7.54
CA LEU A 126 2.82 14.21 6.39
C LEU A 126 1.50 14.81 5.92
N VAL A 127 0.69 15.31 6.85
CA VAL A 127 -0.68 15.81 6.59
C VAL A 127 -0.76 17.33 6.47
N ALA A 128 0.25 18.06 6.92
CA ALA A 128 0.33 19.51 6.76
C ALA A 128 0.35 19.86 5.27
N SER A 129 -0.80 20.28 4.75
CA SER A 129 -0.90 20.89 3.44
C SER A 129 -0.22 22.25 3.49
N LYS A 130 0.66 22.56 2.54
CA LYS A 130 0.96 23.97 2.23
C LYS A 130 -0.37 24.58 1.77
N THR A 131 -1.03 25.32 2.66
CA THR A 131 -2.33 25.93 2.43
C THR A 131 -2.31 26.67 1.10
N SER A 132 -2.94 26.07 0.09
CA SER A 132 -3.56 26.81 -0.99
C SER A 132 -5.02 26.86 -0.59
N GLU A 133 -5.46 28.01 -0.08
CA GLU A 133 -6.87 28.34 -0.10
C GLU A 133 -7.32 28.26 -1.55
N ASP A 134 -8.04 27.21 -1.93
CA ASP A 134 -8.77 27.21 -3.19
C ASP A 134 -10.02 26.31 -3.11
N ASN A 135 -11.15 27.01 -2.98
CA ASN A 135 -12.46 26.68 -3.54
C ASN A 135 -13.07 25.30 -3.24
N ALA A 136 -13.80 25.25 -2.12
CA ALA A 136 -14.94 24.36 -1.98
C ALA A 136 -16.07 24.79 -2.93
N SER A 137 -16.11 24.19 -4.12
CA SER A 137 -17.36 23.76 -4.76
C SER A 137 -17.03 22.93 -6.00
N ASN A 138 -17.18 21.62 -5.86
CA ASN A 138 -17.63 20.76 -6.94
C ASN A 138 -18.41 19.64 -6.27
N GLN A 139 -19.74 19.68 -6.39
CA GLN A 139 -20.56 18.47 -6.23
C GLN A 139 -20.08 17.50 -7.31
N ALA A 140 -19.24 16.55 -6.92
CA ALA A 140 -18.86 15.46 -7.77
C ALA A 140 -20.02 14.45 -7.75
N ASP A 141 -20.77 14.38 -8.85
CA ASP A 141 -21.39 13.13 -9.28
C ASP A 141 -20.26 12.13 -9.51
N ASN A 142 -19.83 11.47 -8.43
CA ASN A 142 -18.74 10.50 -8.43
C ASN A 142 -19.33 9.10 -8.63
N GLU A 143 -19.80 8.81 -9.84
CA GLU A 143 -19.79 7.42 -10.27
C GLU A 143 -18.32 7.00 -10.40
N SER A 144 -17.82 6.25 -9.41
CA SER A 144 -16.47 5.70 -9.43
C SER A 144 -16.25 4.94 -10.74
N PHE A 145 -15.37 5.45 -11.61
CA PHE A 145 -15.09 4.88 -12.94
C PHE A 145 -14.51 3.45 -12.88
N PHE A 146 -14.04 3.03 -11.72
CA PHE A 146 -13.44 1.71 -11.47
C PHE A 146 -14.12 1.03 -10.28
N ASN A 147 -14.36 -0.27 -10.44
CA ASN A 147 -14.70 -1.13 -9.31
C ASN A 147 -13.40 -1.61 -8.64
N PHE A 148 -13.31 -1.43 -7.33
CA PHE A 148 -12.17 -1.90 -6.54
C PHE A 148 -12.60 -3.04 -5.63
N THR A 149 -11.87 -4.13 -5.69
CA THR A 149 -12.05 -5.30 -4.83
C THR A 149 -10.73 -5.67 -4.19
N LEU A 150 -10.76 -6.01 -2.89
CA LEU A 150 -9.62 -6.53 -2.16
C LEU A 150 -10.03 -7.87 -1.55
N ASN A 151 -9.43 -8.96 -2.03
CA ASN A 151 -9.82 -10.30 -1.61
C ASN A 151 -9.28 -10.62 -0.21
N LEU A 152 -8.02 -10.25 0.07
CA LEU A 152 -7.38 -10.46 1.37
C LEU A 152 -6.51 -9.26 1.76
N PHE A 153 -6.82 -8.65 2.89
CA PHE A 153 -5.89 -7.83 3.66
C PHE A 153 -5.47 -8.59 4.91
N GLU A 154 -4.19 -8.59 5.24
CA GLU A 154 -3.73 -9.21 6.49
C GLU A 154 -2.57 -8.46 7.15
N ILE A 155 -2.61 -8.41 8.48
CA ILE A 155 -1.50 -8.01 9.33
C ILE A 155 -1.08 -9.24 10.12
N ILE A 156 0.20 -9.58 10.04
CA ILE A 156 0.79 -10.70 10.74
C ILE A 156 1.76 -10.16 11.79
N ASN A 157 1.48 -10.46 13.06
CA ASN A 157 2.33 -10.12 14.20
C ASN A 157 2.66 -8.61 14.29
N GLY A 158 1.62 -7.79 14.14
CA GLY A 158 1.73 -6.34 14.23
C GLY A 158 1.88 -5.83 15.66
N GLY A 159 2.26 -4.57 15.77
CA GLY A 159 2.21 -3.81 17.00
C GLY A 159 1.82 -2.36 16.77
N ALA A 160 1.34 -1.71 17.81
CA ALA A 160 1.07 -0.29 17.80
C ALA A 160 1.42 0.33 19.14
N GLN A 161 1.82 1.59 19.14
CA GLN A 161 2.00 2.36 20.35
C GLN A 161 1.34 3.73 20.19
N TYR A 162 0.66 4.15 21.25
CA TYR A 162 0.23 5.51 21.44
C TYR A 162 0.87 6.08 22.70
N ALA A 163 1.45 7.26 22.60
CA ALA A 163 2.02 7.98 23.73
C ALA A 163 1.56 9.45 23.74
N ASP A 164 0.97 9.89 24.84
CA ASP A 164 0.65 11.31 25.10
C ASP A 164 1.61 11.86 26.16
N MET A 165 2.56 12.67 25.70
CA MET A 165 3.57 13.32 26.53
C MET A 165 3.12 14.70 27.03
N SER A 166 1.93 15.18 26.64
CA SER A 166 1.40 16.49 27.04
C SER A 166 0.84 16.51 28.47
N LEU A 167 0.55 15.33 29.02
CA LEU A 167 0.03 15.16 30.37
C LEU A 167 1.14 15.34 31.43
N LYS A 168 0.74 15.70 32.65
CA LYS A 168 1.66 15.79 33.80
C LYS A 168 2.36 14.46 34.08
N GLU A 169 1.61 13.37 33.96
CA GLU A 169 2.13 12.01 33.93
C GLU A 169 1.91 11.46 32.52
N PRO A 170 2.97 11.13 31.77
CA PRO A 170 2.83 10.63 30.41
C PRO A 170 1.95 9.38 30.34
N PHE A 171 1.02 9.37 29.39
CA PHE A 171 0.19 8.20 29.11
C PHE A 171 0.78 7.42 27.95
N VAL A 172 1.04 6.12 28.14
CA VAL A 172 1.57 5.24 27.10
C VAL A 172 0.75 3.95 27.08
N VAL A 173 0.29 3.56 25.90
CA VAL A 173 -0.36 2.28 25.64
C VAL A 173 0.31 1.60 24.45
N SER A 174 0.58 0.30 24.59
CA SER A 174 1.08 -0.54 23.51
C SER A 174 0.10 -1.66 23.19
N PHE A 175 0.02 -2.01 21.92
CA PHE A 175 -0.65 -3.18 21.39
C PHE A 175 0.41 -4.09 20.77
N ASN A 176 0.33 -5.38 21.07
CA ASN A 176 1.27 -6.38 20.59
C ASN A 176 0.50 -7.56 19.97
N ASP A 177 1.25 -8.44 19.31
CA ASP A 177 0.75 -9.68 18.70
C ASP A 177 -0.49 -9.47 17.83
N LEU A 178 -0.58 -8.30 17.17
CA LEU A 178 -1.75 -7.90 16.40
C LEU A 178 -1.84 -8.75 15.14
N SER A 179 -2.85 -9.60 15.08
CA SER A 179 -3.25 -10.36 13.90
C SER A 179 -4.56 -9.77 13.41
N TYR A 180 -4.61 -9.36 12.15
CA TYR A 180 -5.84 -8.80 11.59
C TYR A 180 -6.04 -9.26 10.17
N THR A 181 -7.22 -9.74 9.84
CA THR A 181 -7.58 -10.21 8.51
C THR A 181 -8.86 -9.54 8.04
N ILE A 182 -8.87 -9.05 6.81
CA ILE A 182 -10.10 -8.64 6.11
C ILE A 182 -10.23 -9.43 4.82
N ASN A 183 -11.38 -10.05 4.60
CA ASN A 183 -11.71 -10.77 3.37
C ASN A 183 -12.84 -10.09 2.61
N ASP A 184 -12.79 -10.15 1.28
CA ASP A 184 -13.91 -9.84 0.38
C ASP A 184 -14.44 -8.39 0.47
N ILE A 185 -13.54 -7.39 0.52
CA ILE A 185 -13.93 -5.97 0.35
C ILE A 185 -14.33 -5.75 -1.11
N ASN A 186 -15.50 -5.14 -1.32
CA ASN A 186 -16.00 -4.79 -2.64
C ASN A 186 -16.74 -3.45 -2.59
N LEU A 187 -16.15 -2.41 -3.20
CA LEU A 187 -16.73 -1.06 -3.15
C LEU A 187 -18.03 -0.94 -3.95
N LYS A 188 -18.18 -1.68 -5.06
CA LYS A 188 -19.40 -1.62 -5.87
C LYS A 188 -20.57 -2.34 -5.21
N GLU A 189 -20.30 -3.40 -4.46
CA GLU A 189 -21.30 -4.12 -3.67
C GLU A 189 -21.48 -3.53 -2.28
N TYR A 190 -20.78 -2.42 -1.98
CA TYR A 190 -20.78 -1.76 -0.68
C TYR A 190 -20.51 -2.73 0.48
N SER A 191 -19.67 -3.73 0.21
CA SER A 191 -19.17 -4.70 1.18
C SER A 191 -17.88 -4.15 1.78
N ALA A 192 -17.87 -3.97 3.10
CA ALA A 192 -16.64 -3.69 3.84
C ALA A 192 -15.88 -4.98 4.22
N GLY A 193 -16.41 -6.15 3.86
CA GLY A 193 -15.77 -7.44 4.03
C GLY A 193 -16.06 -8.10 5.38
N LYS A 194 -15.40 -9.25 5.58
CA LYS A 194 -15.37 -9.98 6.86
C LYS A 194 -14.05 -9.70 7.55
N HIS A 195 -14.11 -9.37 8.81
CA HIS A 195 -12.99 -8.94 9.61
C HIS A 195 -12.76 -9.92 10.75
N ASP A 196 -11.49 -10.15 11.05
CA ASP A 196 -11.03 -10.95 12.17
C ASP A 196 -9.80 -10.27 12.79
N LEU A 197 -9.84 -10.00 14.09
CA LEU A 197 -8.84 -9.23 14.83
C LEU A 197 -8.52 -9.95 16.14
N ASP A 198 -7.25 -10.25 16.35
CA ASP A 198 -6.71 -10.73 17.62
C ASP A 198 -5.55 -9.82 18.04
N THR A 199 -5.51 -9.38 19.29
CA THR A 199 -4.41 -8.54 19.80
C THR A 199 -4.31 -8.58 21.33
N SER A 200 -3.14 -8.23 21.86
CA SER A 200 -2.92 -7.98 23.29
C SER A 200 -2.54 -6.51 23.52
N SER A 201 -2.71 -6.00 24.74
CA SER A 201 -2.33 -4.62 25.08
C SER A 201 -1.70 -4.50 26.46
N SER A 202 -1.06 -3.37 26.74
CA SER A 202 -0.70 -3.00 28.11
C SER A 202 -1.93 -2.70 28.99
N LEU A 203 -3.12 -2.54 28.41
CA LEU A 203 -4.37 -2.26 29.12
C LEU A 203 -5.27 -3.50 29.32
N PHE A 204 -5.05 -4.57 28.55
CA PHE A 204 -5.84 -5.79 28.59
C PHE A 204 -4.99 -6.98 28.13
N GLU A 205 -5.25 -8.17 28.67
CA GLU A 205 -4.46 -9.37 28.35
C GLU A 205 -4.66 -9.82 26.90
N THR A 206 -5.91 -10.04 26.49
CA THR A 206 -6.28 -10.37 25.11
C THR A 206 -7.56 -9.65 24.70
N PHE A 207 -7.68 -9.38 23.41
CA PHE A 207 -8.87 -8.86 22.75
C PHE A 207 -9.02 -9.53 21.40
N ASP A 208 -10.13 -10.25 21.23
CA ASP A 208 -10.46 -10.98 20.01
C ASP A 208 -11.82 -10.49 19.49
N TRP A 209 -11.89 -10.19 18.20
CA TRP A 209 -13.10 -9.70 17.54
C TRP A 209 -13.20 -10.23 16.11
N SER A 210 -14.33 -10.87 15.80
CA SER A 210 -14.66 -11.27 14.43
C SER A 210 -16.05 -10.76 14.06
N GLY A 211 -16.18 -10.16 12.88
CA GLY A 211 -17.43 -9.53 12.44
C GLY A 211 -17.45 -9.21 10.95
N GLY A 212 -18.63 -8.91 10.39
CA GLY A 212 -18.78 -8.45 9.02
C GLY A 212 -19.53 -7.13 8.97
N VAL A 213 -19.13 -6.24 8.05
CA VAL A 213 -19.82 -4.96 7.85
C VAL A 213 -20.38 -4.92 6.43
N SER A 214 -21.70 -4.81 6.32
CA SER A 214 -22.42 -4.56 5.07
C SER A 214 -22.98 -3.14 5.09
N LEU A 215 -22.72 -2.35 4.07
CA LEU A 215 -23.31 -1.02 3.94
C LEU A 215 -24.61 -1.14 3.14
N ASN A 216 -25.73 -0.71 3.73
CA ASN A 216 -26.98 -0.53 3.01
C ASN A 216 -27.05 0.92 2.54
N LEU A 217 -27.24 1.14 1.24
CA LEU A 217 -27.45 2.46 0.63
C LEU A 217 -28.85 2.57 0.05
#